data_AF-A0A087SPP0-F1
#
_entry.id   AF-A0A087SPP0-F1
#
_cell.length_a   1.000
_cell.length_b   1.000
_cell.length_c   1.000
_cell.angle_alpha   90.00
_cell.angle_beta   90.00
_cell.angle_gamma   90.00
#
_symmetry.space_group_name_H-M   'P 1'
#
loop_
_entity.id
_entity.type
_entity.pdbx_description
1 polymer ?
#
loop_
_entity_poly.entity_id
_entity_poly.type
_entity_poly.pdbx_seq_one_letter_code
_entity_poly.pdbx_strand_id
1 'polypeptide(L)'
;MRDILTVAPPKPCSREFLRLTALPALEDVRPPGLLAESLALVKARWVQDHDYAYACAQLKSIRQDLTVQHVTSPLAVGVYETHARVALEAGDWAEFRQCHAGLLRLWADGADEVVPVSSVRCPGRVE
;
A
#
# COMPACT_ATOMS: atom_id res chain seq x y z
N MET A 1 -39.20 -23.61 -4.33
CA MET A 1 -38.75 -22.66 -3.30
C MET A 1 -37.24 -22.76 -3.23
N ARG A 2 -36.53 -21.88 -3.94
CA ARG A 2 -35.06 -21.85 -4.03
C ARG A 2 -34.62 -20.45 -3.62
N ASP A 3 -34.25 -20.29 -2.36
CA ASP A 3 -33.60 -19.08 -1.89
C ASP A 3 -32.33 -19.51 -1.14
N ILE A 4 -31.27 -19.75 -1.92
CA ILE A 4 -29.91 -19.86 -1.39
C ILE A 4 -29.24 -18.54 -1.77
N LEU A 5 -29.02 -17.73 -0.75
CA LEU A 5 -28.22 -16.51 -0.79
C LEU A 5 -26.95 -16.79 -1.61
N THR A 6 -26.83 -16.12 -2.76
CA THR A 6 -25.60 -16.11 -3.54
C THR A 6 -24.60 -15.24 -2.79
N VAL A 7 -23.95 -15.81 -1.78
CA VAL A 7 -22.73 -15.24 -1.22
C VAL A 7 -21.68 -15.31 -2.31
N ALA A 8 -21.33 -14.15 -2.86
CA ALA A 8 -20.22 -14.01 -3.79
C ALA A 8 -18.95 -14.65 -3.18
N PRO A 9 -18.13 -15.37 -3.98
CA PRO A 9 -16.96 -16.06 -3.46
C PRO A 9 -16.00 -15.08 -2.77
N PRO A 10 -15.31 -15.49 -1.68
CA PRO A 10 -14.30 -14.67 -1.04
C PRO A 10 -13.25 -14.27 -2.08
N LYS A 11 -13.02 -12.97 -2.21
CA LYS A 11 -12.08 -12.43 -3.20
C LYS A 11 -10.67 -12.94 -2.90
N PRO A 12 -9.91 -13.41 -3.90
CA PRO A 12 -8.56 -13.90 -3.68
C PRO A 12 -7.62 -12.76 -3.22
N CYS A 13 -6.73 -13.09 -2.28
CA CYS A 13 -5.83 -12.13 -1.62
C CYS A 13 -4.75 -11.55 -2.58
N SER A 14 -4.46 -12.25 -3.68
CA SER A 14 -3.51 -11.82 -4.72
C SER A 14 -4.25 -11.29 -5.96
N ARG A 15 -4.32 -9.97 -6.14
CA ARG A 15 -4.73 -9.33 -7.41
C ARG A 15 -3.51 -8.65 -8.06
N GLU A 16 -3.41 -8.77 -9.37
CA GLU A 16 -2.42 -8.05 -10.18
C GLU A 16 -2.77 -6.55 -10.29
N PHE A 17 -1.76 -5.70 -10.49
CA PHE A 17 -1.91 -4.26 -10.63
C PHE A 17 -2.55 -3.92 -11.98
N LEU A 18 -3.83 -3.55 -11.99
CA LEU A 18 -4.54 -3.13 -13.18
C LEU A 18 -4.61 -1.59 -13.23
N ARG A 19 -4.06 -0.96 -14.28
CA ARG A 19 -4.32 0.47 -14.54
C ARG A 19 -5.82 0.66 -14.80
N LEU A 20 -6.50 1.37 -13.92
CA LEU A 20 -7.94 1.62 -14.00
C LEU A 20 -8.26 2.52 -15.20
N THR A 21 -8.81 1.95 -16.28
CA THR A 21 -9.48 2.68 -17.38
C THR A 21 -10.97 2.90 -17.14
N ALA A 22 -11.49 2.47 -15.98
CA ALA A 22 -12.89 2.63 -15.58
C ALA A 22 -12.98 2.92 -14.07
N LEU A 23 -14.08 3.56 -13.63
CA LEU A 23 -14.39 3.77 -12.23
C LEU A 23 -14.65 2.40 -11.57
N PRO A 24 -13.83 1.97 -10.59
CA PRO A 24 -14.05 0.69 -9.92
C PRO A 24 -15.30 0.77 -9.06
N ALA A 25 -16.14 -0.26 -9.14
CA ALA A 25 -17.30 -0.38 -8.26
C ALA A 25 -16.85 -0.56 -6.80
N LEU A 26 -17.67 -0.15 -5.82
CA LEU A 26 -17.35 -0.30 -4.39
C LEU A 26 -17.10 -1.77 -4.01
N GLU A 27 -17.68 -2.72 -4.73
CA GLU A 27 -17.38 -4.15 -4.56
C GLU A 27 -15.99 -4.57 -5.05
N ASP A 28 -15.34 -3.86 -5.99
CA ASP A 28 -14.02 -4.23 -6.51
C ASP A 28 -12.87 -3.82 -5.59
N VAL A 29 -13.19 -2.97 -4.63
CA VAL A 29 -12.26 -2.38 -3.67
C VAL A 29 -12.15 -3.30 -2.45
N ARG A 30 -10.93 -3.75 -2.12
CA ARG A 30 -10.70 -4.64 -0.97
C ARG A 30 -11.04 -3.93 0.34
N PRO A 31 -11.86 -4.53 1.24
CA PRO A 31 -12.12 -3.95 2.54
C PRO A 31 -10.84 -3.92 3.41
N PRO A 32 -10.76 -3.02 4.40
CA PRO A 32 -9.52 -2.76 5.15
C PRO A 32 -8.96 -3.99 5.87
N GLY A 33 -9.81 -4.91 6.33
CA GLY A 33 -9.36 -6.19 6.93
C GLY A 33 -8.57 -7.06 5.96
N LEU A 34 -9.00 -7.13 4.70
CA LEU A 34 -8.34 -7.93 3.67
C LEU A 34 -7.04 -7.27 3.17
N LEU A 35 -6.97 -5.94 3.19
CA LEU A 35 -5.73 -5.20 2.92
C LEU A 35 -4.65 -5.46 3.99
N ALA A 36 -5.05 -5.58 5.26
CA ALA A 36 -4.13 -5.93 6.34
C ALA A 36 -3.58 -7.36 6.17
N GLU A 37 -4.43 -8.32 5.80
CA GLU A 37 -4.01 -9.69 5.48
C GLU A 37 -3.08 -9.73 4.26
N SER A 38 -3.41 -8.97 3.21
CA SER A 38 -2.56 -8.85 2.01
C SER A 38 -1.17 -8.31 2.35
N LEU A 39 -1.09 -7.28 3.20
CA LEU A 39 0.19 -6.73 3.66
C LEU A 39 0.99 -7.76 4.47
N ALA A 40 0.34 -8.50 5.37
CA ALA A 40 0.98 -9.55 6.15
C ALA A 40 1.56 -10.66 5.26
N LEU A 41 0.82 -11.06 4.22
CA LEU A 41 1.28 -12.04 3.24
C LEU A 41 2.49 -11.54 2.45
N VAL A 42 2.47 -10.28 1.99
CA VAL A 42 3.61 -9.68 1.28
C VAL A 42 4.84 -9.60 2.19
N LYS A 43 4.69 -9.22 3.46
CA LYS A 43 5.79 -9.19 4.44
C LYS A 43 6.38 -10.59 4.66
N ALA A 44 5.53 -11.59 4.86
CA ALA A 44 5.98 -12.98 5.03
C ALA A 44 6.74 -13.48 3.80
N ARG A 45 6.22 -13.17 2.61
CA ARG A 45 6.84 -13.55 1.34
C ARG A 45 8.16 -12.82 1.09
N TRP A 46 8.24 -11.54 1.44
CA TRP A 46 9.49 -10.76 1.33
C TRP A 46 10.61 -11.37 2.17
N VAL A 47 10.30 -11.81 3.40
CA VAL A 47 11.26 -12.46 4.30
C VAL A 47 11.72 -13.82 3.77
N GLN A 48 10.88 -14.54 3.03
CA GLN A 48 11.20 -15.89 2.52
C GLN A 48 11.92 -15.87 1.18
N ASP A 49 11.36 -15.16 0.19
CA ASP A 49 11.79 -15.23 -1.20
C ASP A 49 12.63 -14.02 -1.63
N HIS A 50 12.54 -12.90 -0.90
CA HIS A 50 13.13 -11.60 -1.28
C HIS A 50 12.82 -11.18 -2.74
N ASP A 51 11.67 -11.61 -3.26
CA ASP A 51 11.24 -11.26 -4.62
C ASP A 51 10.68 -9.84 -4.68
N TYR A 52 11.50 -8.92 -5.20
CA TYR A 52 11.16 -7.51 -5.30
C TYR A 52 10.07 -7.25 -6.32
N ALA A 53 10.06 -7.97 -7.45
CA ALA A 53 9.08 -7.74 -8.49
C ALA A 53 7.68 -8.08 -7.99
N TYR A 54 7.54 -9.20 -7.27
CA TYR A 54 6.29 -9.58 -6.63
C TYR A 54 5.87 -8.59 -5.54
N ALA A 55 6.78 -8.27 -4.60
CA ALA A 55 6.49 -7.37 -3.49
C ALA A 55 6.08 -5.97 -3.98
N CYS A 56 6.81 -5.43 -4.96
CA CYS A 56 6.52 -4.13 -5.57
C CYS A 56 5.13 -4.13 -6.25
N ALA A 57 4.82 -5.15 -7.05
CA ALA A 57 3.52 -5.26 -7.72
C ALA A 57 2.35 -5.34 -6.73
N GLN A 58 2.49 -6.16 -5.67
CA GLN A 58 1.45 -6.30 -4.64
C GLN A 58 1.29 -5.02 -3.81
N LEU A 59 2.38 -4.38 -3.40
CA LEU A 59 2.32 -3.13 -2.63
C LEU A 59 1.75 -1.97 -3.46
N LYS A 60 2.03 -1.92 -4.77
CA LYS A 60 1.39 -0.97 -5.69
C LYS A 60 -0.11 -1.19 -5.77
N SER A 61 -0.55 -2.45 -5.86
CA SER A 61 -1.97 -2.82 -5.85
C SER A 61 -2.66 -2.40 -4.55
N ILE A 62 -2.06 -2.65 -3.38
CA ILE A 62 -2.59 -2.23 -2.07
C ILE A 62 -2.67 -0.70 -1.97
N ARG A 63 -1.62 0.03 -2.41
CA ARG A 63 -1.62 1.50 -2.40
C ARG A 63 -2.67 2.12 -3.33
N GLN A 64 -2.94 1.48 -4.47
CA GLN A 64 -3.99 1.92 -5.39
C GLN A 64 -5.36 1.83 -4.73
N ASP A 65 -5.66 0.70 -4.07
CA ASP A 65 -6.93 0.52 -3.36
C ASP A 65 -7.11 1.50 -2.22
N LEU A 66 -6.05 1.79 -1.46
CA LEU A 66 -6.08 2.81 -0.40
C LEU A 66 -6.36 4.21 -0.94
N THR A 67 -5.82 4.53 -2.12
CA THR A 67 -6.04 5.83 -2.79
C THR A 67 -7.48 5.96 -3.27
N VAL A 68 -8.05 4.90 -3.86
CA VAL A 68 -9.45 4.88 -4.29
C VAL A 68 -10.40 5.06 -3.10
N GLN A 69 -10.09 4.40 -1.98
CA GLN A 69 -10.91 4.49 -0.76
C GLN A 69 -10.74 5.80 0.02
N HIS A 70 -9.74 6.63 -0.32
CA HIS A 70 -9.35 7.82 0.46
C HIS A 70 -9.14 7.50 1.97
N VAL A 71 -8.61 6.31 2.26
CA VAL A 71 -8.44 5.84 3.65
C VAL A 71 -7.12 6.37 4.22
N THR A 72 -7.23 7.23 5.23
CA THR A 72 -6.12 7.79 6.02
C THR A 72 -5.96 7.05 7.36
N SER A 73 -6.00 5.72 7.30
CA SER A 73 -5.85 4.84 8.48
C SER A 73 -4.37 4.57 8.79
N PRO A 74 -4.01 4.21 10.03
CA PRO A 74 -2.66 3.71 10.38
C PRO A 74 -2.21 2.53 9.49
N LEU A 75 -3.15 1.76 8.96
CA LEU A 75 -2.86 0.71 7.97
C LEU A 75 -2.22 1.28 6.71
N ALA A 76 -2.69 2.43 6.22
CA ALA A 76 -2.14 3.07 5.04
C ALA A 76 -0.68 3.49 5.28
N VAL A 77 -0.41 4.12 6.43
CA VAL A 77 0.96 4.47 6.84
C VAL A 77 1.86 3.23 6.82
N GLY A 78 1.43 2.13 7.47
CA GLY A 78 2.19 0.89 7.51
C GLY A 78 2.46 0.25 6.14
N VAL A 79 1.53 0.36 5.18
CA VAL A 79 1.73 -0.11 3.80
C VAL A 79 2.80 0.74 3.11
N TYR A 80 2.70 2.06 3.20
CA TYR A 80 3.65 2.97 2.56
C TYR A 80 5.06 2.86 3.15
N GLU A 81 5.19 2.71 4.47
CA GLU A 81 6.47 2.47 5.15
C GLU A 81 7.10 1.15 4.72
N THR A 82 6.30 0.07 4.67
CA THR A 82 6.78 -1.24 4.23
C THR A 82 7.30 -1.17 2.78
N HIS A 83 6.58 -0.47 1.90
CA HIS A 83 7.00 -0.31 0.51
C HIS A 83 8.25 0.56 0.38
N ALA A 84 8.34 1.64 1.13
CA ALA A 84 9.55 2.46 1.18
C ALA A 84 10.77 1.63 1.62
N ARG A 85 10.63 0.76 2.63
CA ARG A 85 11.71 -0.14 3.08
C ARG A 85 12.12 -1.14 2.02
N VAL A 86 11.15 -1.85 1.42
CA VAL A 86 11.42 -2.82 0.34
C VAL A 86 12.09 -2.15 -0.86
N ALA A 87 11.69 -0.93 -1.22
CA ALA A 87 12.31 -0.15 -2.30
C ALA A 87 13.76 0.27 -1.96
N LEU A 88 14.04 0.67 -0.72
CA LEU A 88 15.40 0.97 -0.27
C LEU A 88 16.30 -0.26 -0.30
N GLU A 89 15.79 -1.41 0.16
CA GLU A 89 16.51 -2.69 0.15
C GLU A 89 16.84 -3.14 -1.29
N ALA A 90 15.93 -2.87 -2.25
CA ALA A 90 16.15 -3.16 -3.66
C ALA A 90 16.96 -2.08 -4.42
N GLY A 91 17.21 -0.92 -3.82
CA GLY A 91 17.90 0.21 -4.45
C GLY A 91 17.05 1.02 -5.45
N ASP A 92 15.72 0.89 -5.42
CA ASP A 92 14.81 1.67 -6.27
C ASP A 92 14.43 3.00 -5.60
N TRP A 93 15.26 4.02 -5.85
CA TRP A 93 15.06 5.37 -5.33
C TRP A 93 13.82 6.06 -5.90
N ALA A 94 13.35 5.68 -7.10
CA ALA A 94 12.20 6.30 -7.72
C ALA A 94 10.92 5.88 -6.99
N GLU A 95 10.77 4.60 -6.70
CA GLU A 95 9.66 4.06 -5.91
C GLU A 95 9.70 4.55 -4.46
N PHE A 96 10.89 4.60 -3.86
CA PHE A 96 11.04 5.17 -2.51
C PHE A 96 10.53 6.62 -2.45
N ARG A 97 10.93 7.46 -3.41
CA ARG A 97 10.51 8.88 -3.44
C ARG A 97 9.00 9.03 -3.61
N GLN A 98 8.37 8.17 -4.41
CA GLN A 98 6.91 8.14 -4.54
C GLN A 98 6.22 7.73 -3.25
N CYS A 99 6.74 6.72 -2.55
CA CYS A 99 6.20 6.29 -1.26
C CYS A 99 6.37 7.38 -0.20
N HIS A 100 7.53 8.02 -0.14
CA HIS A 100 7.83 9.11 0.79
C HIS A 100 6.91 10.32 0.58
N ALA A 101 6.68 10.73 -0.67
CA ALA A 101 5.73 11.81 -0.97
C ALA A 101 4.29 11.47 -0.54
N GLY A 102 3.88 10.20 -0.70
CA GLY A 102 2.59 9.72 -0.21
C GLY A 102 2.47 9.72 1.31
N LEU A 103 3.53 9.34 2.02
CA LEU A 103 3.59 9.39 3.50
C LEU A 103 3.44 10.81 4.02
N LEU A 104 4.15 11.77 3.44
CA LEU A 104 4.05 13.18 3.81
C LEU A 104 2.60 13.70 3.68
N ARG A 105 1.89 13.26 2.63
CA ARG A 105 0.48 13.61 2.45
C ARG A 105 -0.41 12.97 3.51
N LEU A 106 -0.22 11.69 3.80
CA LEU A 106 -0.98 10.98 4.84
C LEU A 106 -0.77 11.60 6.23
N TRP A 107 0.45 12.02 6.55
CA TRP A 107 0.74 12.73 7.80
C TRP A 107 0.15 14.14 7.83
N ALA A 108 0.16 14.86 6.70
CA ALA A 108 -0.50 16.17 6.60
C ALA A 108 -2.02 16.09 6.78
N ASP A 109 -2.63 15.00 6.31
CA ASP A 109 -4.07 14.72 6.46
C ASP A 109 -4.46 14.24 7.88
N GLY A 110 -3.50 14.15 8.82
CA GLY A 110 -3.76 13.85 10.23
C GLY A 110 -3.92 12.37 10.57
N ALA A 111 -3.36 11.46 9.76
CA ALA A 111 -3.44 10.01 10.00
C ALA A 111 -2.64 9.52 11.23
N ASP A 112 -1.81 10.38 11.82
CA ASP A 112 -1.02 10.12 13.04
C ASP A 112 -0.95 11.44 13.84
N GLU A 113 -1.46 11.46 15.08
CA GLU A 113 -1.10 12.53 16.00
C GLU A 113 0.38 12.34 16.39
N VAL A 114 1.20 13.38 16.17
CA VAL A 114 2.61 13.61 16.57
C VAL A 114 3.68 12.76 15.86
N VAL A 115 4.57 13.29 15.00
CA VAL A 115 5.73 14.17 15.31
C VAL A 115 6.12 15.07 14.11
N PRO A 116 6.47 16.37 14.31
CA PRO A 116 6.86 17.26 13.22
C PRO A 116 8.16 16.80 12.50
N VAL A 117 8.09 16.73 11.17
CA VAL A 117 9.19 16.34 10.25
C VAL A 117 10.34 17.36 10.17
N SER A 118 10.35 18.40 11.03
CA SER A 118 11.32 19.50 11.02
C SER A 118 12.76 19.11 11.42
N SER A 119 13.06 17.81 11.61
CA SER A 119 14.39 17.33 11.98
C SER A 119 15.11 16.50 10.91
N VAL A 120 14.46 16.12 9.79
CA VAL A 120 15.16 15.39 8.71
C VAL A 120 15.86 16.39 7.79
N ARG A 121 17.00 16.93 8.26
CA ARG A 121 17.99 17.56 7.38
C ARG A 121 18.64 16.46 6.54
N CYS A 122 18.31 16.38 5.26
CA CYS A 122 19.11 15.64 4.30
C CYS A 122 20.52 16.24 4.27
N PRO A 123 21.60 15.50 4.60
CA PRO A 123 22.93 16.00 4.38
C PRO A 123 23.26 15.85 2.89
N GLY A 124 23.64 16.95 2.25
CA GLY A 124 24.40 16.92 0.99
C GLY A 124 23.59 17.17 -0.29
N ARG A 125 23.22 18.43 -0.54
CA ARG A 125 23.28 18.99 -1.90
C ARG A 125 24.65 19.65 -2.02
N VAL A 126 25.61 18.91 -2.56
CA VAL A 126 26.85 19.53 -3.09
C VAL A 126 26.50 20.11 -4.46
N GLU A 127 26.72 21.42 -4.60
CA GLU A 127 26.65 22.15 -5.87
C GLU A 127 27.78 21.74 -6.82
#